data_AF-A0A7S0SGI7-F1
#
_entry.id   AF-A0A7S0SGI7-F1
#
_cell.length_a   1.000
_cell.length_b   1.000
_cell.length_c   1.000
_cell.angle_alpha   90.00
_cell.angle_beta   90.00
_cell.angle_gamma   90.00
#
_symmetry.space_group_name_H-M   'P 1'
#
loop_
_entity.id
_entity.type
_entity.pdbx_description
1 polymer ?
#
loop_
_entity_poly.entity_id
_entity_poly.type
_entity_poly.pdbx_seq_one_letter_code
_entity_poly.pdbx_strand_id
1 'polypeptide(L)'
;RVVPGLSFLEPTLAAVDADVMPALCIVDAIDVARAGHAVGVTVDAPLLLCQLYSNAVASDVKLTLMQQYPQDWEVRLVHAAGTEAQIVETLPLHAIDRSPHIGVLSSAYLPPLGPGGAVESLLDVIARARSGDAAGSDDGGADGDANGGFDGYSDGEDICDDDEDDCDSDGGGDGYDDDGGLRGGGAGERECTSEAHSGQTASGRMSGGGFGEDSVWLSVDHTDVAAVAGLQGAAAAAAAAAAADAGASERAAALGHLLAFVGLHVSMAAEAGEFTMRDVVVRAVAHVRSGGDNGGDDAGGES
;
A
#
# COMPACT_ATOMS: atom_id res chain seq x y z
N ARG A 1 3.51 -27.76 -23.57
CA ARG A 1 3.37 -26.54 -24.40
C ARG A 1 2.25 -25.71 -23.78
N VAL A 2 2.52 -24.46 -23.44
CA VAL A 2 1.49 -23.50 -22.99
C VAL A 2 0.94 -22.80 -24.23
N VAL A 3 -0.38 -22.62 -24.31
CA VAL A 3 -1.06 -21.87 -25.39
C VAL A 3 -1.79 -20.71 -24.74
N PRO A 4 -1.44 -19.45 -25.07
CA PRO A 4 -2.15 -18.27 -24.58
C PRO A 4 -3.62 -18.27 -25.02
N GLY A 5 -4.50 -17.68 -24.21
CA GLY A 5 -5.91 -17.46 -24.51
C GLY A 5 -6.40 -16.15 -23.90
N LEU A 6 -7.60 -15.71 -24.28
CA LEU A 6 -8.20 -14.50 -23.73
C LEU A 6 -8.52 -14.72 -22.24
N SER A 7 -8.09 -13.79 -21.40
CA SER A 7 -8.42 -13.83 -19.98
C SER A 7 -9.85 -13.33 -19.76
N PHE A 8 -10.36 -13.51 -18.54
CA PHE A 8 -11.59 -12.83 -18.13
C PHE A 8 -11.36 -11.33 -17.90
N LEU A 9 -10.09 -10.89 -17.81
CA LEU A 9 -9.71 -9.52 -17.52
C LEU A 9 -10.20 -8.55 -18.60
N GLU A 10 -9.95 -8.87 -19.87
CA GLU A 10 -10.34 -8.03 -21.00
C GLU A 10 -11.86 -7.78 -21.07
N PRO A 11 -12.73 -8.82 -21.05
CA PRO A 11 -14.17 -8.58 -21.04
C PRO A 11 -14.66 -7.92 -19.75
N THR A 12 -13.99 -8.14 -18.61
CA THR A 12 -14.36 -7.49 -17.35
C THR A 12 -14.06 -5.99 -17.39
N LEU A 13 -12.87 -5.61 -17.85
CA LEU A 13 -12.45 -4.21 -17.98
C LEU A 13 -13.30 -3.47 -19.02
N ALA A 14 -13.61 -4.12 -20.15
CA ALA A 14 -14.54 -3.57 -21.13
C ALA A 14 -15.96 -3.38 -20.56
N ALA A 15 -16.43 -4.30 -19.71
CA ALA A 15 -17.75 -4.20 -19.09
C ALA A 15 -17.88 -3.04 -18.10
N VAL A 16 -16.77 -2.59 -17.51
CA VAL A 16 -16.72 -1.44 -16.60
C VAL A 16 -16.08 -0.21 -17.22
N ASP A 17 -15.83 -0.21 -18.53
CA ASP A 17 -15.19 0.88 -19.26
C ASP A 17 -13.93 1.43 -18.54
N ALA A 18 -13.05 0.52 -18.12
CA ALA A 18 -11.84 0.86 -17.38
C ALA A 18 -10.58 0.61 -18.21
N ASP A 19 -9.66 1.58 -18.16
CA ASP A 19 -8.30 1.44 -18.68
C ASP A 19 -7.39 0.75 -17.63
N VAL A 20 -6.37 0.05 -18.12
CA VAL A 20 -5.27 -0.51 -17.32
C VAL A 20 -4.21 0.54 -16.99
N MET A 21 -4.12 1.61 -17.76
CA MET A 21 -3.14 2.68 -17.58
C MET A 21 -3.67 3.83 -16.72
N PRO A 22 -2.80 4.55 -15.97
CA PRO A 22 -1.38 4.29 -15.78
C PRO A 22 -1.10 3.15 -14.78
N ALA A 23 -2.12 2.71 -14.04
CA ALA A 23 -2.02 1.62 -13.08
C ALA A 23 -3.38 0.94 -12.88
N LEU A 24 -3.36 -0.38 -12.70
CA LEU A 24 -4.48 -1.20 -12.25
C LEU A 24 -3.95 -2.24 -11.26
N CYS A 25 -4.53 -2.29 -10.08
CA CYS A 25 -4.27 -3.35 -9.10
C CYS A 25 -5.19 -4.52 -9.36
N ILE A 26 -4.63 -5.69 -9.67
CA ILE A 26 -5.39 -6.93 -9.83
C ILE A 26 -5.06 -7.83 -8.64
N VAL A 27 -6.07 -8.13 -7.81
CA VAL A 27 -5.88 -8.84 -6.54
C VAL A 27 -6.89 -9.97 -6.41
N ASP A 28 -6.49 -11.07 -5.79
CA ASP A 28 -7.40 -12.17 -5.45
C ASP A 28 -8.27 -11.78 -4.24
N ALA A 29 -9.59 -11.86 -4.38
CA ALA A 29 -10.55 -11.60 -3.31
C ALA A 29 -10.34 -12.52 -2.10
N ILE A 30 -9.86 -13.75 -2.29
CA ILE A 30 -9.58 -14.69 -1.21
C ILE A 30 -8.41 -14.19 -0.36
N ASP A 31 -7.38 -13.63 -0.99
CA ASP A 31 -6.23 -13.08 -0.28
C ASP A 31 -6.65 -11.85 0.55
N VAL A 32 -7.48 -10.97 -0.02
CA VAL A 32 -8.04 -9.82 0.70
C VAL A 32 -8.96 -10.26 1.85
N ALA A 33 -9.81 -11.26 1.63
CA ALA A 33 -10.71 -11.81 2.66
C ALA A 33 -9.95 -12.41 3.85
N ARG A 34 -8.75 -12.95 3.62
CA ARG A 34 -7.92 -13.57 4.67
C ARG A 34 -6.97 -12.60 5.36
N ALA A 35 -6.81 -11.41 4.80
CA ALA A 35 -5.89 -10.41 5.33
C ALA A 35 -6.55 -9.64 6.49
N GLY A 36 -5.77 -9.35 7.54
CA GLY A 36 -6.22 -8.48 8.63
C GLY A 36 -6.28 -7.00 8.25
N HIS A 37 -5.64 -6.63 7.14
CA HIS A 37 -5.62 -5.30 6.53
C HIS A 37 -5.48 -5.49 5.02
N ALA A 38 -5.97 -4.55 4.20
CA ALA A 38 -5.92 -4.66 2.73
C ALA A 38 -4.51 -4.34 2.18
N VAL A 39 -3.52 -5.14 2.60
CA VAL A 39 -2.13 -5.08 2.15
C VAL A 39 -2.05 -5.43 0.67
N GLY A 40 -1.35 -4.60 -0.12
CA GLY A 40 -1.25 -4.77 -1.58
C GLY A 40 -2.41 -4.14 -2.36
N VAL A 41 -3.40 -3.57 -1.67
CA VAL A 41 -4.43 -2.71 -2.26
C VAL A 41 -4.04 -1.27 -1.99
N THR A 42 -3.72 -0.52 -3.04
CA THR A 42 -3.60 0.94 -2.94
C THR A 42 -4.95 1.59 -3.25
N VAL A 43 -5.21 2.72 -2.57
CA VAL A 43 -6.39 3.56 -2.80
C VAL A 43 -6.18 4.59 -3.92
N ASP A 44 -4.94 4.71 -4.41
CA ASP A 44 -4.54 5.70 -5.41
C ASP A 44 -4.68 5.18 -6.85
N ALA A 45 -4.94 3.88 -7.02
CA ALA A 45 -5.17 3.24 -8.32
C ALA A 45 -6.46 2.41 -8.32
N PRO A 46 -7.10 2.21 -9.48
CA PRO A 46 -8.21 1.27 -9.61
C PRO A 46 -7.85 -0.13 -9.10
N LEU A 47 -8.82 -0.80 -8.47
CA LEU A 47 -8.70 -2.18 -7.98
C LEU A 47 -9.68 -3.09 -8.72
N LEU A 48 -9.16 -4.17 -9.28
CA LEU A 48 -9.93 -5.30 -9.78
C LEU A 48 -9.71 -6.52 -8.88
N LEU A 49 -10.76 -6.87 -8.14
CA LEU A 49 -10.83 -8.08 -7.35
C LEU A 49 -11.30 -9.26 -8.20
N CYS A 50 -10.47 -10.27 -8.28
CA CYS A 50 -10.75 -11.53 -8.94
C CYS A 50 -11.36 -12.52 -7.93
N GLN A 51 -12.04 -13.56 -8.41
CA GLN A 51 -12.51 -14.68 -7.57
C GLN A 51 -13.47 -14.28 -6.44
N LEU A 52 -14.34 -13.30 -6.65
CA LEU A 52 -15.38 -12.93 -5.68
C LEU A 52 -16.55 -13.93 -5.72
N TYR A 53 -16.28 -15.20 -5.42
CA TYR A 53 -17.16 -16.31 -5.81
C TYR A 53 -18.36 -16.57 -4.88
N SER A 54 -18.41 -15.94 -3.71
CA SER A 54 -19.48 -16.16 -2.73
C SER A 54 -19.73 -14.94 -1.86
N ASN A 55 -20.94 -14.83 -1.32
CA ASN A 55 -21.30 -13.76 -0.39
C ASN A 55 -20.47 -13.79 0.90
N ALA A 56 -19.96 -14.95 1.32
CA ALA A 56 -19.05 -15.05 2.45
C ALA A 56 -17.72 -14.34 2.14
N VAL A 57 -17.09 -14.66 0.99
CA VAL A 57 -15.86 -13.99 0.56
C VAL A 57 -16.10 -12.49 0.37
N ALA A 58 -17.22 -12.10 -0.23
CA ALA A 58 -17.57 -10.69 -0.40
C ALA A 58 -17.78 -9.96 0.94
N SER A 59 -18.31 -10.65 1.96
CA SER A 59 -18.46 -10.10 3.31
C SER A 59 -17.10 -9.80 3.94
N ASP A 60 -16.17 -10.75 3.85
CA ASP A 60 -14.83 -10.60 4.42
C ASP A 60 -14.04 -9.53 3.66
N VAL A 61 -14.07 -9.54 2.32
CA VAL A 61 -13.48 -8.50 1.47
C VAL A 61 -14.00 -7.11 1.84
N LYS A 62 -15.32 -6.96 1.97
CA LYS A 62 -15.96 -5.70 2.37
C LYS A 62 -15.36 -5.19 3.67
N LEU A 63 -15.31 -6.03 4.70
CA LEU A 63 -14.79 -5.64 6.02
C LEU A 63 -13.32 -5.20 5.93
N THR A 64 -12.50 -5.93 5.17
CA THR A 64 -11.08 -5.57 4.96
C THR A 64 -10.94 -4.25 4.19
N LEU A 65 -11.71 -4.05 3.12
CA LEU A 65 -11.64 -2.83 2.30
C LEU A 65 -12.21 -1.60 3.01
N MET A 66 -13.21 -1.75 3.87
CA MET A 66 -13.78 -0.63 4.65
C MET A 66 -12.79 0.00 5.63
N GLN A 67 -11.65 -0.63 5.89
CA GLN A 67 -10.55 -0.01 6.64
C GLN A 67 -9.81 1.09 5.86
N GLN A 68 -9.97 1.12 4.53
CA GLN A 68 -9.30 2.07 3.63
C GLN A 68 -10.27 2.85 2.73
N TYR A 69 -11.42 2.24 2.39
CA TYR A 69 -12.45 2.81 1.54
C TYR A 69 -13.67 3.24 2.35
N PRO A 70 -14.31 4.38 2.01
CA PRO A 70 -15.60 4.74 2.56
C PRO A 70 -16.63 3.63 2.33
N GLN A 71 -17.49 3.40 3.32
CA GLN A 71 -18.53 2.35 3.24
C GLN A 71 -19.52 2.55 2.08
N ASP A 72 -19.72 3.80 1.66
CA ASP A 72 -20.63 4.19 0.58
C ASP A 72 -19.92 4.30 -0.77
N TRP A 73 -18.63 3.93 -0.84
CA TRP A 73 -17.86 3.97 -2.08
C TRP A 73 -18.48 3.02 -3.12
N GLU A 74 -18.66 3.50 -4.34
CA GLU A 74 -19.32 2.73 -5.39
C GLU A 74 -18.40 1.64 -5.93
N VAL A 75 -18.89 0.40 -5.85
CA VAL A 75 -18.23 -0.81 -6.35
C VAL A 75 -19.03 -1.35 -7.51
N ARG A 76 -18.34 -1.72 -8.59
CA ARG A 76 -18.94 -2.32 -9.78
C ARG A 76 -18.70 -3.83 -9.75
N LEU A 77 -19.74 -4.62 -9.49
CA LEU A 77 -19.67 -6.07 -9.60
C LEU A 77 -19.92 -6.48 -11.05
N VAL A 78 -19.06 -7.35 -11.57
CA VAL A 78 -19.17 -7.91 -12.90
C VAL A 78 -19.33 -9.41 -12.78
N HIS A 79 -20.44 -9.94 -13.30
CA HIS A 79 -20.75 -11.36 -13.30
C HIS A 79 -20.70 -11.90 -14.72
N ALA A 80 -20.10 -13.08 -14.88
CA ALA A 80 -20.07 -13.81 -16.15
C ALA A 80 -19.58 -12.95 -17.34
N ALA A 81 -18.52 -12.16 -17.10
CA ALA A 81 -17.94 -11.24 -18.07
C ALA A 81 -17.65 -11.92 -19.42
N GLY A 82 -18.02 -11.25 -20.51
CA GLY A 82 -17.78 -11.73 -21.87
C GLY A 82 -18.72 -12.86 -22.32
N THR A 83 -19.73 -13.21 -21.52
CA THR A 83 -20.75 -14.20 -21.87
C THR A 83 -22.10 -13.55 -22.14
N GLU A 84 -23.03 -14.30 -22.73
CA GLU A 84 -24.43 -13.85 -22.92
C GLU A 84 -25.16 -13.57 -21.59
N ALA A 85 -24.65 -14.11 -20.48
CA ALA A 85 -25.19 -13.92 -19.14
C ALA A 85 -24.49 -12.79 -18.35
N GLN A 86 -23.71 -11.94 -19.03
CA GLN A 86 -22.99 -10.85 -18.38
C GLN A 86 -23.98 -9.90 -17.66
N ILE A 87 -23.69 -9.62 -16.38
CA ILE A 87 -24.41 -8.64 -15.57
C ILE A 87 -23.38 -7.72 -14.93
N VAL A 88 -23.62 -6.41 -15.00
CA VAL A 88 -22.85 -5.40 -14.27
C VAL A 88 -23.82 -4.68 -13.33
N GLU A 89 -23.48 -4.65 -12.05
CA GLU A 89 -24.23 -3.90 -11.04
C GLU A 89 -23.31 -2.97 -10.26
N THR A 90 -23.85 -1.81 -9.87
CA THR A 90 -23.13 -0.84 -9.05
C THR A 90 -23.79 -0.79 -7.67
N LEU A 91 -23.01 -1.04 -6.63
CA LEU A 91 -23.47 -1.12 -5.25
C LEU A 91 -22.48 -0.37 -4.34
N PRO A 92 -22.93 0.25 -3.25
CA PRO A 92 -21.99 0.77 -2.25
C PRO A 92 -21.22 -0.39 -1.62
N LEU A 93 -19.96 -0.14 -1.22
CA LEU A 93 -19.04 -1.13 -0.68
C LEU A 93 -19.66 -1.95 0.46
N HIS A 94 -20.42 -1.31 1.35
CA HIS A 94 -21.05 -1.99 2.48
C HIS A 94 -22.15 -3.01 2.09
N ALA A 95 -22.63 -2.97 0.85
CA ALA A 95 -23.75 -3.76 0.36
C ALA A 95 -23.36 -4.86 -0.64
N ILE A 96 -22.08 -4.94 -1.05
CA ILE A 96 -21.64 -5.88 -2.11
C ILE A 96 -21.95 -7.35 -1.78
N ASP A 97 -21.90 -7.72 -0.51
CA ASP A 97 -22.16 -9.08 -0.02
C ASP A 97 -23.64 -9.49 -0.04
N ARG A 98 -24.52 -8.58 -0.44
CA ARG A 98 -25.97 -8.81 -0.54
C ARG A 98 -26.43 -9.08 -1.97
N SER A 99 -25.52 -9.03 -2.94
CA SER A 99 -25.85 -9.33 -4.33
C SER A 99 -26.33 -10.79 -4.49
N PRO A 100 -27.47 -11.03 -5.16
CA PRO A 100 -27.93 -12.38 -5.49
C PRO A 100 -27.18 -12.98 -6.68
N HIS A 101 -26.37 -12.19 -7.39
CA HIS A 101 -25.68 -12.60 -8.62
C HIS A 101 -24.25 -13.10 -8.37
N ILE A 102 -23.72 -12.90 -7.17
CA ILE A 102 -22.40 -13.39 -6.78
C ILE A 102 -22.31 -14.92 -6.96
N GLY A 103 -21.25 -15.32 -7.65
CA GLY A 103 -20.95 -16.70 -8.00
C GLY A 103 -19.55 -16.82 -8.62
N VAL A 104 -19.17 -18.03 -9.04
CA VAL A 104 -17.79 -18.37 -9.45
C VAL A 104 -17.18 -17.52 -10.57
N LEU A 105 -18.01 -16.83 -11.38
CA LEU A 105 -17.58 -15.92 -12.44
C LEU A 105 -17.77 -14.44 -12.08
N SER A 106 -17.68 -14.11 -10.79
CA SER A 106 -17.87 -12.72 -10.32
C SER A 106 -16.54 -12.07 -9.96
N SER A 107 -16.41 -10.82 -10.37
CA SER A 107 -15.29 -9.93 -10.03
C SER A 107 -15.86 -8.61 -9.53
N ALA A 108 -15.06 -7.84 -8.79
CA ALA A 108 -15.43 -6.50 -8.35
C ALA A 108 -14.39 -5.49 -8.81
N TYR A 109 -14.84 -4.40 -9.38
CA TYR A 109 -14.02 -3.25 -9.70
C TYR A 109 -14.32 -2.12 -8.71
N LEU A 110 -13.28 -1.52 -8.16
CA LEU A 110 -13.36 -0.32 -7.34
C LEU A 110 -12.56 0.80 -8.01
N PRO A 111 -13.17 1.99 -8.24
CA PRO A 111 -12.44 3.15 -8.71
C PRO A 111 -11.50 3.68 -7.61
N PRO A 112 -10.42 4.37 -7.99
CA PRO A 112 -9.49 4.98 -7.04
C PRO A 112 -10.19 6.09 -6.25
N LEU A 113 -9.80 6.28 -4.99
CA LEU A 113 -10.31 7.37 -4.16
C LEU A 113 -9.62 8.72 -4.47
N GLY A 114 -8.67 8.74 -5.40
CA GLY A 114 -7.85 9.90 -5.75
C GLY A 114 -6.44 9.82 -5.16
N PRO A 115 -5.49 10.59 -5.71
CA PRO A 115 -4.06 10.47 -5.43
C PRO A 115 -3.69 10.94 -4.02
N GLY A 116 -2.58 10.41 -3.50
CA GLY A 116 -1.99 10.88 -2.23
C GLY A 116 -2.60 10.26 -0.98
N GLY A 117 -3.41 9.21 -1.12
CA GLY A 117 -3.97 8.44 -0.01
C GLY A 117 -3.10 7.27 0.43
N ALA A 118 -2.11 6.85 -0.38
CA ALA A 118 -1.21 5.74 -0.09
C ALA A 118 0.14 6.20 0.51
N VAL A 119 0.75 5.34 1.33
CA VAL A 119 2.06 5.63 1.96
C VAL A 119 3.14 5.83 0.92
N GLU A 120 3.10 5.10 -0.18
CA GLU A 120 3.99 5.22 -1.33
C GLU A 120 3.95 6.64 -1.91
N SER A 121 2.76 7.23 -2.01
CA SER A 121 2.57 8.60 -2.47
C SER A 121 3.19 9.62 -1.51
N LEU A 122 3.12 9.38 -0.20
CA LEU A 122 3.84 10.21 0.78
C LEU A 122 5.36 10.10 0.61
N LEU A 123 5.89 8.89 0.41
CA LEU A 123 7.33 8.66 0.22
C LEU A 123 7.82 9.36 -1.06
N ASP A 124 7.05 9.30 -2.14
CA ASP A 124 7.34 9.98 -3.40
C ASP A 124 7.34 11.50 -3.24
N VAL A 125 6.35 12.06 -2.54
CA VAL A 125 6.32 13.50 -2.20
C VAL A 125 7.53 13.92 -1.38
N ILE A 126 7.92 13.15 -0.36
CA ILE A 126 9.12 13.42 0.44
C ILE A 126 10.39 13.33 -0.42
N ALA A 127 10.48 12.36 -1.34
CA ALA A 127 11.62 12.21 -2.23
C ALA A 127 11.78 13.43 -3.14
N ARG A 128 10.70 13.90 -3.76
CA ARG A 128 10.70 15.13 -4.58
C ARG A 128 11.06 16.38 -3.78
N ALA A 129 10.50 16.53 -2.58
CA ALA A 129 10.87 17.63 -1.69
C ALA A 129 12.36 17.62 -1.36
N ARG A 130 12.95 16.43 -1.14
CA ARG A 130 14.39 16.27 -0.89
C ARG A 130 15.27 16.53 -2.11
N SER A 131 14.77 16.35 -3.33
CA SER A 131 15.49 16.73 -4.55
C SER A 131 15.39 18.23 -4.88
N GLY A 132 14.70 19.02 -4.05
CA GLY A 132 14.47 20.45 -4.28
C GLY A 132 13.30 20.74 -5.23
N ASP A 133 12.51 19.73 -5.57
CA ASP A 133 11.33 19.83 -6.41
C ASP A 133 10.07 19.95 -5.55
N ALA A 134 9.98 21.04 -4.79
CA ALA A 134 8.84 21.32 -3.91
C ALA A 134 7.59 21.83 -4.69
N ALA A 135 7.73 22.06 -6.00
CA ALA A 135 6.70 22.62 -6.87
C ALA A 135 6.50 21.74 -8.12
N GLY A 136 6.12 20.49 -7.91
CA GLY A 136 5.63 19.60 -8.96
C GLY A 136 4.11 19.72 -9.09
N SER A 137 3.66 20.17 -10.26
CA SER A 137 2.28 20.40 -10.72
C SER A 137 1.20 19.51 -10.10
N ASP A 138 0.05 20.13 -9.77
CA ASP A 138 -1.26 19.47 -9.86
C ASP A 138 -1.37 18.86 -11.26
N ASP A 139 -0.99 17.59 -11.42
CA ASP A 139 -1.45 16.84 -12.58
C ASP A 139 -2.91 16.50 -12.28
N GLY A 140 -3.78 17.20 -13.01
CA GLY A 140 -5.18 17.36 -12.71
C GLY A 140 -5.93 16.05 -12.59
N GLY A 141 -7.01 16.10 -11.81
CA GLY A 141 -8.00 15.04 -11.76
C GLY A 141 -8.43 14.62 -13.17
N ALA A 142 -8.56 13.32 -13.35
CA ALA A 142 -9.33 12.77 -14.46
C ALA A 142 -10.82 13.05 -14.21
N ASP A 143 -11.22 14.31 -14.39
CA ASP A 143 -12.58 14.65 -14.80
C ASP A 143 -12.62 14.42 -16.32
N GLY A 144 -13.19 13.30 -16.74
CA GLY A 144 -13.31 12.95 -18.14
C GLY A 144 -14.38 11.89 -18.35
N ASP A 145 -15.59 12.36 -18.64
CA ASP A 145 -16.70 11.57 -19.15
C ASP A 145 -16.24 10.60 -20.27
N ALA A 146 -16.05 9.33 -19.93
CA ALA A 146 -15.93 8.26 -20.92
C ALA A 146 -17.34 7.83 -21.35
N ASN A 147 -17.99 8.68 -22.13
CA ASN A 147 -19.14 8.28 -22.93
C ASN A 147 -19.02 8.94 -24.31
N GLY A 148 -18.05 8.44 -25.09
CA GLY A 148 -17.80 8.83 -26.46
C GLY A 148 -17.56 7.58 -27.29
N GLY A 149 -18.53 7.25 -28.14
CA GLY A 149 -18.56 6.02 -28.94
C GLY A 149 -17.28 5.79 -29.75
N PHE A 150 -16.77 4.57 -29.65
CA PHE A 150 -15.75 4.06 -30.55
C PHE A 150 -16.41 3.57 -31.84
N ASP A 151 -16.55 4.49 -32.81
CA ASP A 151 -16.93 4.17 -34.19
C ASP A 151 -15.68 3.78 -34.99
N GLY A 152 -15.71 2.55 -35.53
CA GLY A 152 -15.22 2.27 -36.89
C GLY A 152 -13.73 2.02 -37.09
N TYR A 153 -13.38 0.73 -37.19
CA TYR A 153 -12.27 0.27 -38.04
C TYR A 153 -12.56 0.64 -39.50
N SER A 154 -11.62 1.33 -40.15
CA SER A 154 -11.51 1.33 -41.62
C SER A 154 -10.05 1.34 -42.04
N ASP A 155 -9.71 0.32 -42.83
CA ASP A 155 -8.48 0.11 -43.59
C ASP A 155 -7.92 1.38 -44.25
N GLY A 156 -6.60 1.43 -44.35
CA GLY A 156 -5.89 2.37 -45.22
C GLY A 156 -4.39 2.24 -45.05
N GLU A 157 -3.77 1.48 -45.94
CA GLU A 157 -2.33 1.38 -46.16
C GLU A 157 -1.69 2.78 -46.27
N ASP A 158 -0.52 2.97 -45.67
CA ASP A 158 0.55 3.72 -46.34
C ASP A 158 1.92 3.29 -45.81
N ILE A 159 2.62 2.61 -46.71
CA ILE A 159 4.04 2.30 -46.68
C ILE A 159 4.80 3.63 -46.79
N CYS A 160 5.74 3.86 -45.87
CA CYS A 160 6.92 4.65 -46.15
C CYS A 160 8.14 3.90 -45.63
N ASP A 161 8.78 3.18 -46.56
CA ASP A 161 10.23 3.03 -46.58
C ASP A 161 10.85 4.43 -46.54
N ASP A 162 11.88 4.62 -45.72
CA ASP A 162 13.12 5.29 -46.14
C ASP A 162 14.20 5.15 -45.06
N ASP A 163 15.30 4.56 -45.53
CA ASP A 163 16.70 4.79 -45.21
C ASP A 163 17.32 4.25 -43.89
N GLU A 164 18.02 3.14 -44.13
CA GLU A 164 19.21 2.65 -43.45
C GLU A 164 20.26 3.77 -43.25
N ASP A 165 20.81 3.88 -42.04
CA ASP A 165 22.17 4.38 -41.86
C ASP A 165 22.90 3.48 -40.84
N ASP A 166 24.00 2.93 -41.34
CA ASP A 166 24.94 2.01 -40.72
C ASP A 166 25.52 2.52 -39.39
N CYS A 167 25.57 1.63 -38.38
CA CYS A 167 26.66 1.65 -37.41
C CYS A 167 27.17 0.22 -37.18
N ASP A 168 28.13 -0.15 -38.00
CA ASP A 168 28.87 -1.39 -37.92
C ASP A 168 30.02 -1.29 -36.89
N SER A 169 30.17 -2.41 -36.16
CA SER A 169 31.44 -3.03 -35.73
C SER A 169 32.06 -2.79 -34.33
N ASP A 170 32.52 -3.95 -33.83
CA ASP A 170 33.49 -4.27 -32.77
C ASP A 170 32.93 -4.37 -31.33
N GLY A 171 32.95 -5.49 -30.61
CA GLY A 171 33.71 -6.75 -30.76
C GLY A 171 34.35 -7.11 -29.41
N GLY A 172 33.93 -8.23 -28.80
CA GLY A 172 34.60 -8.88 -27.65
C GLY A 172 33.73 -8.94 -26.36
N GLY A 173 33.61 -10.04 -25.62
CA GLY A 173 34.15 -11.39 -25.78
C GLY A 173 34.93 -11.83 -24.54
N ASP A 174 34.24 -12.15 -23.45
CA ASP A 174 34.74 -12.73 -22.21
C ASP A 174 33.51 -13.21 -21.39
N GLY A 175 33.40 -14.42 -20.84
CA GLY A 175 34.41 -15.34 -20.34
C GLY A 175 34.04 -15.63 -18.88
N TYR A 176 33.06 -16.51 -18.64
CA TYR A 176 32.72 -16.95 -17.28
C TYR A 176 33.67 -18.07 -16.87
N ASP A 177 34.68 -17.72 -16.07
CA ASP A 177 35.55 -18.69 -15.41
C ASP A 177 34.95 -19.14 -14.07
N ASP A 178 34.80 -20.46 -14.00
CA ASP A 178 34.62 -21.33 -12.85
C ASP A 178 35.94 -21.38 -12.06
N ASP A 179 35.90 -21.27 -10.72
CA ASP A 179 36.91 -21.89 -9.86
C ASP A 179 36.56 -21.85 -8.35
N GLY A 180 36.55 -23.03 -7.74
CA GLY A 180 37.42 -23.28 -6.58
C GLY A 180 36.85 -23.07 -5.17
N GLY A 181 36.42 -24.16 -4.53
CA GLY A 181 36.20 -24.23 -3.09
C GLY A 181 37.47 -24.42 -2.23
N LEU A 182 37.27 -24.35 -0.91
CA LEU A 182 37.78 -25.25 0.17
C LEU A 182 38.33 -24.55 1.44
N ARG A 183 37.90 -25.09 2.58
CA ARG A 183 38.53 -25.15 3.94
C ARG A 183 38.51 -23.83 4.74
N GLY A 184 38.22 -23.78 6.04
CA GLY A 184 38.28 -24.77 7.12
C GLY A 184 39.23 -24.26 8.20
N GLY A 185 38.76 -24.02 9.43
CA GLY A 185 39.62 -23.65 10.56
C GLY A 185 38.83 -23.19 11.79
N GLY A 186 38.94 -23.94 12.89
CA GLY A 186 38.30 -23.64 14.16
C GLY A 186 39.26 -23.13 15.24
N ALA A 187 38.72 -23.15 16.47
CA ALA A 187 39.33 -23.01 17.79
C ALA A 187 39.51 -21.59 18.37
N GLY A 188 39.16 -21.47 19.66
CA GLY A 188 39.68 -20.41 20.55
C GLY A 188 38.69 -19.90 21.58
N GLU A 189 38.65 -20.57 22.73
CA GLU A 189 37.95 -20.20 23.97
C GLU A 189 38.24 -18.77 24.45
N ARG A 190 37.33 -18.16 25.21
CA ARG A 190 37.66 -17.36 26.41
C ARG A 190 36.42 -17.15 27.29
N GLU A 191 36.41 -17.90 28.38
CA GLU A 191 35.60 -17.67 29.57
C GLU A 191 36.22 -16.50 30.36
N CYS A 192 35.43 -15.50 30.72
CA CYS A 192 35.82 -14.46 31.68
C CYS A 192 34.65 -14.20 32.63
N THR A 193 34.84 -14.64 33.86
CA THR A 193 34.05 -14.33 35.04
C THR A 193 34.36 -12.91 35.51
N SER A 194 33.33 -12.12 35.83
CA SER A 194 33.32 -11.22 36.99
C SER A 194 31.96 -10.55 37.14
N GLU A 195 31.61 -10.33 38.40
CA GLU A 195 30.29 -10.03 38.93
C GLU A 195 29.89 -8.56 38.83
N ALA A 196 28.57 -8.37 38.63
CA ALA A 196 27.69 -7.36 39.21
C ALA A 196 28.10 -5.87 39.17
N HIS A 197 27.40 -5.11 38.31
CA HIS A 197 26.80 -3.84 38.70
C HIS A 197 25.41 -3.69 38.07
N SER A 198 24.44 -3.38 38.93
CA SER A 198 23.01 -3.28 38.68
C SER A 198 22.66 -2.12 37.74
N GLY A 199 22.04 -2.44 36.62
CA GLY A 199 21.34 -1.51 35.74
C GLY A 199 20.42 -2.31 34.83
N GLN A 200 19.15 -2.45 35.23
CA GLN A 200 18.13 -3.15 34.44
C GLN A 200 17.87 -2.38 33.14
N THR A 201 18.54 -2.76 32.07
CA THR A 201 18.08 -2.51 30.70
C THR A 201 17.30 -3.74 30.25
N ALA A 202 16.00 -3.58 30.07
CA ALA A 202 15.10 -4.62 29.57
C ALA A 202 15.43 -4.94 28.10
N SER A 203 16.45 -5.77 27.89
CA SER A 203 16.70 -6.44 26.61
C SER A 203 15.78 -7.65 26.53
N GLY A 204 14.50 -7.42 26.20
CA GLY A 204 13.55 -8.46 25.88
C GLY A 204 13.91 -9.11 24.54
N ARG A 205 14.52 -10.30 24.59
CA ARG A 205 14.58 -11.21 23.45
C ARG A 205 13.16 -11.41 22.90
N MET A 206 12.92 -11.03 21.65
CA MET A 206 11.71 -11.39 20.92
C MET A 206 11.75 -12.90 20.61
N SER A 207 11.31 -13.70 21.58
CA SER A 207 10.88 -15.07 21.33
C SER A 207 9.41 -15.00 20.91
N GLY A 208 9.09 -15.58 19.76
CA GLY A 208 7.72 -15.64 19.23
C GLY A 208 6.74 -16.13 20.29
N GLY A 209 5.89 -15.22 20.75
CA GLY A 209 4.80 -15.45 21.69
C GLY A 209 3.62 -14.63 21.20
N GLY A 210 2.46 -15.27 21.07
CA GLY A 210 1.23 -14.55 20.77
C GLY A 210 0.99 -13.42 21.77
N PHE A 211 0.28 -12.39 21.33
CA PHE A 211 -0.13 -11.29 22.20
C PHE A 211 -0.94 -11.86 23.37
N GLY A 212 -0.52 -11.62 24.61
CA GLY A 212 -1.29 -11.98 25.79
C GLY A 212 -2.61 -11.21 25.82
N GLU A 213 -3.62 -11.70 26.57
CA GLU A 213 -4.95 -11.07 26.64
C GLU A 213 -4.89 -9.61 27.12
N ASP A 214 -3.92 -9.25 27.96
CA ASP A 214 -3.67 -7.88 28.43
C ASP A 214 -2.70 -7.08 27.52
N SER A 215 -2.47 -7.54 26.29
CA SER A 215 -1.56 -6.86 25.38
C SER A 215 -2.18 -5.56 24.89
N VAL A 216 -1.41 -4.47 24.96
CA VAL A 216 -1.79 -3.17 24.38
C VAL A 216 -2.19 -3.27 22.91
N TRP A 217 -1.65 -4.26 22.18
CA TRP A 217 -1.95 -4.54 20.77
C TRP A 217 -3.35 -5.11 20.52
N LEU A 218 -4.06 -5.51 21.57
CA LEU A 218 -5.45 -5.95 21.53
C LEU A 218 -6.42 -4.89 22.06
N SER A 219 -5.92 -3.70 22.41
CA SER A 219 -6.77 -2.63 22.88
C SER A 219 -7.64 -2.11 21.73
N VAL A 220 -8.91 -1.86 22.04
CA VAL A 220 -9.90 -1.24 21.15
C VAL A 220 -10.17 0.22 21.54
N ASP A 221 -9.55 0.68 22.63
CA ASP A 221 -9.73 2.04 23.17
C ASP A 221 -8.55 2.91 22.76
N HIS A 222 -8.78 3.86 21.86
CA HIS A 222 -7.75 4.78 21.40
C HIS A 222 -7.24 5.74 22.50
N THR A 223 -7.92 5.80 23.65
CA THR A 223 -7.51 6.54 24.85
C THR A 223 -6.84 5.67 25.91
N ASP A 224 -6.57 4.40 25.59
CA ASP A 224 -5.86 3.47 26.47
C ASP A 224 -4.53 4.08 26.93
N VAL A 225 -4.38 4.19 28.25
CA VAL A 225 -3.22 4.85 28.88
C VAL A 225 -1.91 4.16 28.51
N ALA A 226 -1.89 2.84 28.36
CA ALA A 226 -0.72 2.10 27.95
C ALA A 226 -0.41 2.30 26.45
N ALA A 227 -1.42 2.39 25.60
CA ALA A 227 -1.23 2.70 24.17
C ALA A 227 -0.65 4.11 23.99
N VAL A 228 -1.22 5.12 24.67
CA VAL A 228 -0.76 6.50 24.64
C VAL A 228 0.67 6.62 25.19
N ALA A 229 0.96 6.00 26.33
CA ALA A 229 2.30 5.99 26.90
C ALA A 229 3.33 5.31 25.98
N GLY A 230 2.92 4.23 25.31
CA GLY A 230 3.73 3.53 24.31
C GLY A 230 4.08 4.41 23.12
N LEU A 231 3.11 5.13 22.56
CA LEU A 231 3.31 6.08 21.46
C LEU A 231 4.27 7.21 21.86
N GLN A 232 4.05 7.83 23.03
CA GLN A 232 4.92 8.88 23.55
C GLN A 232 6.36 8.39 23.75
N GLY A 233 6.53 7.21 24.35
CA GLY A 233 7.83 6.60 24.56
C GLY A 233 8.56 6.28 23.25
N ALA A 234 7.84 5.73 22.27
CA ALA A 234 8.40 5.41 20.96
C ALA A 234 8.82 6.68 20.19
N ALA A 235 8.02 7.74 20.22
CA ALA A 235 8.35 9.02 19.61
C ALA A 235 9.59 9.66 20.25
N ALA A 236 9.66 9.66 21.58
CA ALA A 236 10.82 10.19 22.32
C ALA A 236 12.10 9.39 22.00
N ALA A 237 12.01 8.06 21.93
CA ALA A 237 13.14 7.20 21.59
C ALA A 237 13.63 7.43 20.15
N ALA A 238 12.73 7.55 19.19
CA ALA A 238 13.08 7.86 17.80
C ALA A 238 13.76 9.23 17.67
N ALA A 239 13.24 10.25 18.34
CA ALA A 239 13.84 11.59 18.38
C ALA A 239 15.23 11.58 19.03
N ALA A 240 15.40 10.87 20.15
CA ALA A 240 16.68 10.75 20.83
C ALA A 240 17.73 10.02 19.97
N ALA A 241 17.35 8.91 19.33
CA ALA A 241 18.23 8.17 18.44
C ALA A 241 18.68 9.00 17.22
N ALA A 242 17.81 9.86 16.68
CA ALA A 242 18.16 10.79 15.62
C ALA A 242 19.09 11.90 16.10
N ALA A 243 18.80 12.53 17.25
CA ALA A 243 19.60 13.61 17.82
C ALA A 243 21.02 13.16 18.23
N ALA A 244 21.16 11.90 18.67
CA ALA A 244 22.43 11.31 19.04
C ALA A 244 23.25 10.77 17.85
N ASP A 245 22.73 10.86 16.61
CA ASP A 245 23.28 10.18 15.42
C ASP A 245 23.58 8.69 15.71
N ALA A 246 22.66 8.02 16.40
CA ALA A 246 22.80 6.64 16.80
C ALA A 246 23.01 5.71 15.60
N GLY A 247 23.58 4.52 15.79
CA GLY A 247 23.85 3.59 14.68
C GLY A 247 22.60 3.28 13.84
N ALA A 248 22.78 2.96 12.55
CA ALA A 248 21.67 2.74 11.62
C ALA A 248 20.63 1.71 12.11
N SER A 249 21.10 0.61 12.73
CA SER A 249 20.21 -0.42 13.30
C SER A 249 19.37 0.11 14.47
N GLU A 250 19.91 1.00 15.29
CA GLU A 250 19.21 1.57 16.45
C GLU A 250 18.14 2.57 16.00
N ARG A 251 18.49 3.46 15.04
CA ARG A 251 17.51 4.37 14.44
C ARG A 251 16.38 3.64 13.73
N ALA A 252 16.69 2.58 12.99
CA ALA A 252 15.69 1.75 12.32
C ALA A 252 14.74 1.08 13.33
N ALA A 253 15.27 0.53 14.43
CA ALA A 253 14.46 -0.07 15.48
C ALA A 253 13.54 0.97 16.16
N ALA A 254 14.08 2.15 16.47
CA ALA A 254 13.30 3.22 17.12
C ALA A 254 12.17 3.75 16.21
N LEU A 255 12.46 3.99 14.93
CA LEU A 255 11.43 4.36 13.93
C LEU A 255 10.41 3.25 13.73
N GLY A 256 10.85 1.98 13.73
CA GLY A 256 9.95 0.82 13.62
C GLY A 256 8.98 0.72 14.80
N HIS A 257 9.45 0.95 16.02
CA HIS A 257 8.56 1.00 17.19
C HIS A 257 7.56 2.15 17.11
N LEU A 258 7.99 3.34 16.65
CA LEU A 258 7.09 4.47 16.44
C LEU A 258 6.02 4.12 15.40
N LEU A 259 6.41 3.56 14.26
CA LEU A 259 5.49 3.14 13.21
C LEU A 259 4.47 2.13 13.72
N ALA A 260 4.88 1.18 14.57
CA ALA A 260 3.99 0.18 15.14
C ALA A 260 2.91 0.83 16.03
N PHE A 261 3.28 1.78 16.90
CA PHE A 261 2.30 2.48 17.74
C PHE A 261 1.39 3.43 16.94
N VAL A 262 1.90 4.07 15.89
CA VAL A 262 1.07 4.82 14.94
C VAL A 262 0.03 3.89 14.30
N GLY A 263 0.45 2.72 13.82
CA GLY A 263 -0.45 1.71 13.27
C GLY A 263 -1.52 1.26 14.25
N LEU A 264 -1.16 0.99 15.51
CA LEU A 264 -2.12 0.63 16.55
C LEU A 264 -3.21 1.69 16.74
N HIS A 265 -2.83 2.97 16.83
CA HIS A 265 -3.80 4.06 17.03
C HIS A 265 -4.70 4.24 15.81
N VAL A 266 -4.13 4.11 14.60
CA VAL A 266 -4.90 4.15 13.36
C VAL A 266 -5.91 3.00 13.30
N SER A 267 -5.52 1.78 13.69
CA SER A 267 -6.44 0.65 13.73
C SER A 267 -7.60 0.88 14.70
N MET A 268 -7.33 1.33 15.92
CA MET A 268 -8.38 1.65 16.90
C MET A 268 -9.32 2.76 16.41
N ALA A 269 -8.77 3.81 15.79
CA ALA A 269 -9.57 4.91 15.22
C ALA A 269 -10.43 4.45 14.03
N ALA A 270 -9.90 3.58 13.18
CA ALA A 270 -10.64 3.02 12.05
C ALA A 270 -11.80 2.13 12.51
N GLU A 271 -11.58 1.31 13.56
CA GLU A 271 -12.63 0.50 14.19
C GLU A 271 -13.73 1.36 14.82
N ALA A 272 -13.37 2.51 15.39
CA ALA A 272 -14.32 3.49 15.92
C ALA A 272 -15.05 4.30 14.82
N GLY A 273 -14.64 4.18 13.55
CA GLY A 273 -15.19 4.94 12.43
C GLY A 273 -14.78 6.42 12.42
N GLU A 274 -13.66 6.77 13.05
CA GLU A 274 -13.19 8.16 13.19
C GLU A 274 -12.32 8.59 12.01
N PHE A 275 -11.21 7.88 11.77
CA PHE A 275 -10.29 8.13 10.66
C PHE A 275 -9.49 6.88 10.32
N THR A 276 -8.95 6.85 9.11
CA THR A 276 -8.19 5.73 8.55
C THR A 276 -6.72 6.10 8.33
N MET A 277 -5.89 5.12 7.94
CA MET A 277 -4.49 5.37 7.56
C MET A 277 -4.41 6.38 6.40
N ARG A 278 -5.34 6.28 5.43
CA ARG A 278 -5.45 7.22 4.31
C ARG A 278 -5.57 8.66 4.79
N ASP A 279 -6.43 8.92 5.78
CA ASP A 279 -6.63 10.26 6.33
C ASP A 279 -5.37 10.82 7.02
N VAL A 280 -4.56 9.94 7.60
CA VAL A 280 -3.25 10.30 8.18
C VAL A 280 -2.25 10.62 7.07
N VAL A 281 -2.18 9.80 6.03
CA VAL A 281 -1.28 10.00 4.87
C VAL A 281 -1.60 11.32 4.16
N VAL A 282 -2.88 11.59 3.87
CA VAL A 282 -3.30 12.84 3.20
C VAL A 282 -2.85 14.06 4.00
N ARG A 283 -2.99 14.03 5.33
CA ARG A 283 -2.51 15.10 6.22
C ARG A 283 -0.99 15.20 6.22
N ALA A 284 -0.27 14.08 6.21
CA ALA A 284 1.19 14.07 6.13
C ALA A 284 1.70 14.65 4.81
N VAL A 285 1.07 14.31 3.68
CA VAL A 285 1.38 14.89 2.36
C VAL A 285 1.17 16.41 2.38
N ALA A 286 0.04 16.87 2.92
CA ALA A 286 -0.23 18.31 3.06
C ALA A 286 0.83 19.03 3.90
N HIS A 287 1.26 18.42 5.02
CA HIS A 287 2.30 18.96 5.89
C HIS A 287 3.67 19.07 5.20
N VAL A 288 4.05 18.06 4.41
CA VAL A 288 5.31 18.12 3.63
C VAL A 288 5.24 19.22 2.57
N ARG A 289 4.10 19.35 1.88
CA ARG A 289 3.88 20.38 0.84
C ARG A 289 3.87 21.80 1.41
N SER A 290 3.41 21.99 2.65
CA SER A 290 3.44 23.30 3.32
C SER A 290 4.83 23.67 3.86
N GLY A 291 5.88 22.90 3.54
CA GLY A 291 7.24 23.16 4.02
C GLY A 291 7.44 22.83 5.51
N GLY A 292 6.53 22.06 6.11
CA GLY A 292 6.59 21.73 7.53
C GLY A 292 6.39 22.92 8.46
N ASP A 293 5.75 24.00 7.97
CA ASP A 293 5.40 25.15 8.81
C ASP A 293 4.38 24.69 9.87
N ASN A 294 4.88 24.32 11.04
CA ASN A 294 4.07 24.24 12.24
C ASN A 294 3.56 25.66 12.44
N GLY A 295 2.26 25.89 12.23
CA GLY A 295 1.58 27.15 12.55
C GLY A 295 1.73 27.50 14.03
N GLY A 296 2.93 27.91 14.43
CA GLY A 296 3.19 28.73 15.58
C GLY A 296 2.71 30.11 15.19
N ASP A 297 1.40 30.32 15.29
CA ASP A 297 0.86 31.65 15.47
C ASP A 297 1.60 32.24 16.68
N ASP A 298 2.56 33.12 16.37
CA ASP A 298 2.86 34.30 17.16
C ASP A 298 1.52 35.04 17.37
N ALA A 299 0.76 34.60 18.36
CA ALA A 299 -0.32 35.38 18.93
C ALA A 299 0.32 36.54 19.69
N GLY A 300 0.62 37.58 18.90
CA GLY A 300 0.67 38.99 19.22
C GLY A 300 0.78 39.39 20.69
N GLY A 301 1.89 40.06 20.99
CA GLY A 301 1.78 41.25 21.83
C GLY A 301 0.81 42.23 21.18
N GLU A 302 -0.21 42.63 21.92
CA GLU A 302 -0.75 43.99 22.06
C GLU A 302 -2.07 43.92 22.84
N SER A 303 -1.99 44.18 24.15
CA SER A 303 -2.76 45.22 24.87
C SER A 303 -2.42 45.22 26.35
#